data_AF-A0A8T5H389-F1
#
_entry.id   AF-A0A8T5H389-F1
#
_cell.length_a   1.000
_cell.length_b   1.000
_cell.length_c   1.000
_cell.angle_alpha   90.00
_cell.angle_beta   90.00
_cell.angle_gamma   90.00
#
_symmetry.space_group_name_H-M   'P 1'
#
loop_
_entity.id
_entity.type
_entity.pdbx_description
1 polymer ?
#
loop_
_entity_poly.entity_id
_entity_poly.type
_entity_poly.pdbx_seq_one_letter_code
_entity_poly.pdbx_strand_id
1 'polypeptide(L)'
;MRKDVVEKFAALTTAAFGLIAALAWNDAIKALFAGPCGTEDAGALCALSAGGPWAYAIVVTILAVIATIWIAKAAEKAKGCKPE
;
A
#
# COMPACT_ATOMS: atom_id res chain seq x y z
N MET A 1 22.75 18.51 -19.70
CA MET A 1 22.63 17.30 -20.56
C MET A 1 22.77 16.01 -19.77
N ARG A 2 23.96 15.55 -19.32
CA ARG A 2 24.06 14.25 -18.63
C ARG A 2 23.28 14.19 -17.30
N LYS A 3 23.29 15.28 -16.53
CA LYS A 3 22.55 15.37 -15.26
C LYS A 3 21.03 15.32 -15.45
N ASP A 4 20.50 16.12 -16.38
CA ASP A 4 19.06 16.13 -16.69
C ASP A 4 18.56 14.77 -17.15
N VAL A 5 19.34 14.08 -18.00
CA VAL A 5 19.00 12.73 -18.46
C VAL A 5 18.95 11.78 -17.27
N VAL A 6 19.99 11.75 -16.42
CA VAL A 6 20.02 10.89 -15.23
C VAL A 6 18.86 11.19 -14.28
N GLU A 7 18.51 12.45 -14.07
CA GLU A 7 17.39 12.86 -13.21
C GLU A 7 16.03 12.40 -13.77
N LYS A 8 15.80 12.57 -15.07
CA LYS A 8 14.57 12.09 -15.72
C LYS A 8 14.49 10.57 -15.71
N PHE A 9 15.60 9.87 -15.92
CA PHE A 9 15.66 8.42 -15.81
C PHE A 9 15.40 7.94 -14.38
N ALA A 10 15.96 8.60 -13.38
CA ALA A 10 15.72 8.29 -11.98
C ALA A 10 14.24 8.48 -11.62
N ALA A 11 13.61 9.57 -12.05
CA ALA A 11 12.19 9.83 -11.85
C ALA A 11 11.30 8.76 -12.52
N LEU A 12 11.58 8.42 -13.79
CA LEU A 12 10.83 7.38 -14.52
C LEU A 12 10.98 6.01 -13.86
N THR A 13 12.20 5.66 -13.44
CA THR A 13 12.48 4.38 -12.77
C THR A 13 11.79 4.32 -11.42
N THR A 14 11.83 5.41 -10.64
CA THR A 14 11.14 5.51 -9.35
C THR A 14 9.63 5.38 -9.49
N ALA A 15 9.05 6.02 -10.51
CA ALA A 15 7.62 5.91 -10.82
C ALA A 15 7.24 4.46 -11.21
N ALA A 16 8.05 3.81 -12.05
CA ALA A 16 7.83 2.42 -12.45
C ALA A 16 7.87 1.47 -11.24
N PHE A 17 8.86 1.62 -10.35
CA PHE A 17 8.92 0.83 -9.11
C PHE A 17 7.77 1.16 -8.15
N GLY A 18 7.33 2.42 -8.08
CA GLY A 18 6.15 2.81 -7.33
C GLY A 18 4.89 2.08 -7.79
N LEU A 19 4.71 1.94 -9.12
CA LEU A 19 3.59 1.17 -9.70
C LEU A 19 3.68 -0.32 -9.36
N ILE A 20 4.86 -0.93 -9.50
CA ILE A 20 5.07 -2.35 -9.15
C ILE A 20 4.80 -2.57 -7.65
N ALA A 21 5.26 -1.67 -6.79
CA ALA A 21 5.00 -1.76 -5.36
C ALA A 21 3.50 -1.67 -5.06
N ALA A 22 2.76 -0.76 -5.70
CA ALA A 22 1.31 -0.65 -5.53
C ALA A 22 0.58 -1.94 -5.95
N LEU A 23 0.98 -2.55 -7.07
CA LEU A 23 0.43 -3.82 -7.54
C LEU A 23 0.72 -4.97 -6.56
N ALA A 24 1.95 -5.08 -6.06
CA ALA A 24 2.33 -6.10 -5.10
C ALA A 24 1.54 -6.00 -3.79
N TRP A 25 1.31 -4.77 -3.28
CA TRP A 25 0.48 -4.56 -2.09
C TRP A 25 -0.98 -4.96 -2.33
N ASN A 26 -1.56 -4.69 -3.50
CA ASN A 26 -2.90 -5.15 -3.84
C ASN A 26 -3.02 -6.67 -3.78
N ASP A 27 -2.06 -7.39 -4.36
CA ASP A 27 -2.09 -8.86 -4.40
C ASP A 27 -1.84 -9.46 -3.02
N ALA A 28 -0.90 -8.90 -2.25
CA ALA A 28 -0.63 -9.31 -0.87
C ALA A 28 -1.85 -9.14 0.05
N ILE A 29 -2.56 -8.01 -0.08
CA ILE A 29 -3.78 -7.78 0.69
C ILE A 29 -4.86 -8.77 0.27
N LYS A 30 -5.06 -9.04 -1.02
CA LYS A 30 -6.05 -10.04 -1.47
C LYS A 30 -5.74 -11.45 -0.98
N ALA A 31 -4.46 -11.84 -0.97
CA ALA A 31 -4.04 -13.14 -0.46
C ALA A 31 -4.43 -13.36 1.02
N LEU A 32 -4.46 -12.30 1.84
CA LEU A 32 -4.92 -12.40 3.22
C LEU A 32 -6.40 -12.83 3.32
N PHE A 33 -7.24 -12.48 2.35
CA PHE A 33 -8.67 -12.82 2.34
C PHE A 33 -8.99 -14.06 1.47
N ALA A 34 -7.96 -14.77 0.98
CA ALA A 34 -8.15 -16.02 0.26
C ALA A 34 -8.89 -17.04 1.14
N GLY A 35 -9.81 -17.79 0.56
CA GLY A 35 -10.67 -18.73 1.29
C GLY A 35 -11.36 -19.72 0.36
N PRO A 36 -12.19 -20.63 0.90
CA PRO A 36 -12.75 -20.64 2.27
C PRO A 36 -11.76 -21.07 3.36
N CYS A 37 -12.00 -20.66 4.61
CA CYS A 37 -11.16 -21.10 5.74
C CYS A 37 -11.10 -22.62 5.85
N GLY A 38 -9.89 -23.14 6.09
CA GLY A 38 -9.63 -24.58 6.24
C GLY A 38 -9.08 -25.24 4.97
N THR A 39 -8.86 -24.50 3.89
CA THR A 39 -8.06 -24.95 2.75
C THR A 39 -6.59 -24.62 2.95
N GLU A 40 -5.68 -25.36 2.30
CA GLU A 40 -4.23 -25.13 2.40
C GLU A 40 -3.82 -23.72 1.92
N ASP A 41 -4.59 -23.15 0.99
CA ASP A 41 -4.38 -21.81 0.43
C ASP A 41 -5.17 -20.69 1.15
N ALA A 42 -5.80 -20.99 2.29
CA ALA A 42 -6.58 -20.00 3.03
C ALA A 42 -5.69 -18.91 3.63
N GLY A 43 -6.05 -17.65 3.37
CA GLY A 43 -5.37 -16.50 3.94
C GLY A 43 -5.67 -16.32 5.43
N ALA A 44 -4.84 -15.54 6.13
CA ALA A 44 -4.99 -15.32 7.57
C ALA A 44 -6.33 -14.66 7.98
N LEU A 45 -6.98 -13.96 7.04
CA LEU A 45 -8.28 -13.30 7.20
C LEU A 45 -9.40 -14.07 6.45
N CYS A 46 -9.22 -15.37 6.18
CA CYS A 46 -10.21 -16.21 5.51
C CYS A 46 -11.59 -16.16 6.17
N ALA A 47 -11.67 -15.89 7.48
CA ALA A 47 -12.93 -15.84 8.23
C ALA A 47 -13.80 -14.64 7.80
N LEU A 48 -13.16 -13.55 7.35
CA LEU A 48 -13.83 -12.39 6.79
C LEU A 48 -14.16 -12.57 5.30
N SER A 49 -13.58 -13.57 4.63
CA SER A 49 -13.84 -13.89 3.22
C SER A 49 -15.31 -14.27 2.96
N ALA A 50 -16.00 -14.81 3.97
CA ALA A 50 -17.42 -15.12 3.91
C ALA A 50 -18.32 -13.89 3.67
N GLY A 51 -17.84 -12.67 4.02
CA GLY A 51 -18.52 -11.40 3.73
C GLY A 51 -18.39 -10.92 2.28
N GLY A 52 -17.69 -11.68 1.42
CA GLY A 52 -17.47 -11.36 0.03
C GLY A 52 -16.60 -10.11 -0.19
N PRO A 53 -16.61 -9.52 -1.40
CA PRO A 53 -15.76 -8.40 -1.77
C PRO A 53 -15.91 -7.14 -0.89
N TRP A 54 -17.06 -6.99 -0.23
CA TRP A 54 -17.39 -5.85 0.61
C TRP A 54 -16.61 -5.83 1.93
N ALA A 55 -16.40 -7.00 2.56
CA ALA A 55 -15.60 -7.10 3.78
C ALA A 55 -14.14 -6.69 3.50
N TYR A 56 -13.57 -7.18 2.40
CA TYR A 56 -12.26 -6.75 1.90
C TYR A 56 -12.21 -5.23 1.70
N ALA A 57 -13.16 -4.66 0.97
CA ALA A 57 -13.16 -3.23 0.63
C ALA A 57 -13.22 -2.33 1.87
N ILE A 58 -14.07 -2.67 2.84
CA ILE A 58 -14.22 -1.89 4.08
C ILE A 58 -12.93 -1.94 4.91
N VAL A 59 -12.33 -3.12 5.11
CA VAL A 59 -11.11 -3.27 5.90
C VAL A 59 -9.95 -2.51 5.26
N VAL A 60 -9.77 -2.64 3.94
CA VAL A 60 -8.71 -1.94 3.22
C VAL A 60 -8.90 -0.43 3.27
N THR A 61 -10.15 0.05 3.21
CA THR A 61 -10.46 1.49 3.31
C THR A 61 -10.11 2.05 4.68
N ILE A 62 -10.44 1.34 5.75
CA ILE A 62 -10.09 1.74 7.12
C ILE A 62 -8.57 1.81 7.28
N LEU A 63 -7.85 0.79 6.83
CA LEU A 63 -6.38 0.76 6.87
C LEU A 63 -5.77 1.91 6.06
N ALA A 64 -6.30 2.20 4.87
CA ALA A 64 -5.84 3.30 4.05
C ALA A 64 -6.02 4.66 4.75
N VAL A 65 -7.17 4.90 5.39
CA VAL A 65 -7.42 6.15 6.14
C VAL A 65 -6.46 6.29 7.33
N ILE A 66 -6.21 5.21 8.08
CA ILE A 66 -5.25 5.25 9.20
C ILE A 66 -3.85 5.56 8.68
N ALA A 67 -3.42 4.88 7.62
CA ALA A 67 -2.11 5.11 7.01
C ALA A 67 -1.95 6.54 6.49
N THR A 68 -2.96 7.12 5.82
CA THR A 68 -2.89 8.50 5.34
C THR A 68 -2.81 9.51 6.47
N ILE A 69 -3.54 9.31 7.57
CA ILE A 69 -3.43 10.15 8.77
C ILE A 69 -2.02 10.06 9.36
N TRP A 70 -1.45 8.86 9.47
CA TRP A 70 -0.10 8.68 10.01
C TRP A 70 0.96 9.33 9.12
N ILE A 71 0.88 9.16 7.81
CA ILE A 71 1.78 9.80 6.84
C ILE A 71 1.66 11.32 6.93
N ALA A 72 0.43 11.86 7.01
CA ALA A 72 0.20 13.29 7.17
C ALA A 72 0.86 13.83 8.45
N LYS A 73 0.68 13.15 9.58
CA LYS A 73 1.33 13.53 10.85
C LYS A 73 2.85 13.45 10.80
N ALA A 74 3.40 12.41 10.15
CA ALA A 74 4.84 12.26 9.99
C ALA A 74 5.42 13.37 9.09
N ALA A 75 4.72 13.74 8.01
CA ALA A 75 5.11 14.81 7.12
C ALA A 75 5.13 16.18 7.83
N GLU A 76 4.12 16.47 8.65
CA GLU A 76 4.08 17.70 9.45
C GLU A 76 5.21 17.77 10.48
N LYS A 77 5.53 16.66 11.15
CA LYS A 77 6.68 16.58 12.06
C LYS A 77 8.01 16.81 11.33
N ALA A 78 8.15 16.27 10.11
CA ALA A 78 9.35 16.46 9.30
C ALA A 78 9.51 17.92 8.82
N LYS A 79 8.41 18.62 8.52
CA LYS A 79 8.44 20.05 8.18
C LYS A 79 8.71 20.95 9.39
N GLY A 80 8.19 20.59 10.56
CA GLY A 80 8.43 21.31 11.82
C GLY A 80 9.83 21.13 12.40
N CYS A 81 10.61 20.15 11.92
CA CYS A 81 12.02 19.97 12.23
C CYS A 81 12.90 20.61 11.15
N LYS A 82 12.73 21.91 10.93
CA LYS A 82 13.67 22.72 10.17
C LYS A 82 14.25 23.75 11.15
N PRO A 83 15.55 23.71 11.49
CA PRO A 83 16.17 24.84 12.18
C PRO A 83 16.11 26.02 11.19
N GLU A 84 15.40 27.08 11.57
CA GLU A 84 15.58 28.40 10.96
C GLU A 84 17.00 28.91 11.19
#